data_AF-A0A326UGE3-F1
#
_entry.id   AF-A0A326UGE3-F1
#
_cell.length_a   1.000
_cell.length_b   1.000
_cell.length_c   1.000
_cell.angle_alpha   90.00
_cell.angle_beta   90.00
_cell.angle_gamma   90.00
#
_symmetry.space_group_name_H-M   'P 1'
#
loop_
_entity.id
_entity.type
_entity.pdbx_description
1 polymer ?
#
loop_
_entity_poly.entity_id
_entity_poly.type
_entity_poly.pdbx_seq_one_letter_code
_entity_poly.pdbx_strand_id
1 'polypeptide(L)' 'MLYTTPMSRMSYKSNKNVLYSCKYHVVWCPKYRRKVLVEPIDTRLKQIIEEVCQEHQFDLL' A
#
# COMPACT_ATOMS: atom_id res chain seq x y z
N MET A 1 24.94 -9.25 -28.93
CA MET A 1 24.30 -8.26 -28.03
C MET A 1 22.82 -8.21 -28.34
N LEU A 2 21.92 -8.88 -27.61
CA LEU A 2 20.50 -8.51 -27.61
C LEU A 2 19.93 -8.78 -26.19
N TYR A 3 20.01 -7.72 -25.38
CA TYR A 3 19.30 -7.40 -24.14
C TYR A 3 18.52 -8.55 -23.44
N THR A 4 19.14 -9.17 -22.45
CA THR A 4 18.42 -9.82 -21.35
C THR A 4 17.75 -8.72 -20.53
N THR A 5 16.53 -8.31 -20.90
CA THR A 5 15.69 -7.49 -20.02
C THR A 5 15.28 -8.36 -18.84
N PRO A 6 15.63 -8.03 -17.59
CA PRO A 6 14.94 -8.63 -16.46
C PRO A 6 13.52 -8.06 -16.52
N MET A 7 12.58 -8.82 -17.10
CA MET A 7 11.15 -8.56 -16.93
C MET A 7 10.90 -8.64 -15.43
N SER A 8 10.96 -7.50 -14.74
CA SER A 8 10.50 -7.39 -13.38
C SER A 8 9.06 -7.88 -13.40
N ARG A 9 8.81 -8.98 -12.70
CA ARG A 9 7.52 -9.67 -12.67
C ARG A 9 6.54 -8.77 -11.91
N MET A 10 6.04 -7.74 -12.58
CA MET A 10 4.96 -6.92 -12.05
C MET A 10 3.73 -7.83 -11.99
N SER A 11 3.31 -8.15 -10.76
CA SER A 11 2.05 -8.86 -10.54
C SER A 11 0.92 -7.90 -10.89
N TYR A 12 0.21 -8.18 -11.98
CA TYR A 12 -0.96 -7.43 -12.40
C TYR A 12 -2.21 -8.12 -11.85
N LYS A 13 -3.10 -7.35 -11.23
CA LYS A 13 -4.45 -7.83 -10.89
C LYS A 13 -5.32 -7.76 -12.14
N SER A 14 -6.23 -8.71 -12.29
CA SER A 14 -7.18 -8.75 -13.40
C SER A 14 -8.61 -8.84 -12.89
N ASN A 15 -9.49 -8.02 -13.45
CA ASN A 15 -10.94 -8.23 -13.43
C ASN A 15 -11.36 -8.79 -14.81
N LYS A 16 -12.63 -9.21 -14.98
CA LYS A 16 -13.17 -9.86 -16.19
C LYS A 16 -12.74 -9.16 -17.50
N ASN A 17 -12.62 -7.84 -17.49
CA ASN A 17 -12.27 -7.05 -18.68
C ASN A 17 -11.09 -6.09 -18.50
N VAL A 18 -10.46 -6.02 -17.31
CA VAL A 18 -9.42 -5.00 -17.03
C VAL A 18 -8.23 -5.64 -16.33
N LEU A 19 -7.04 -5.47 -16.90
CA LEU A 19 -5.76 -5.78 -16.27
C LEU A 19 -5.15 -4.49 -15.71
N TYR A 20 -4.83 -4.45 -14.42
CA TYR A 20 -4.36 -3.24 -13.75
C TYR A 20 -3.25 -3.54 -12.73
N SER A 21 -2.38 -2.55 -12.53
CA SER A 21 -1.43 -2.50 -11.42
C SER A 21 -1.43 -1.09 -10.86
N CYS A 22 -2.25 -0.88 -9.83
CA CYS A 22 -2.42 0.42 -9.21
C CYS A 22 -1.69 0.41 -7.88
N LYS A 23 -0.49 0.99 -7.86
CA LYS A 23 0.32 1.18 -6.66
C LYS A 23 0.35 2.65 -6.31
N TYR A 24 0.02 2.99 -5.08
CA TYR A 24 -0.04 4.38 -4.63
C TYR A 24 0.83 4.56 -3.39
N HIS A 25 1.63 5.63 -3.38
CA HIS A 25 2.32 6.08 -2.18
C HIS A 25 1.44 7.10 -1.46
N VAL A 26 0.79 6.66 -0.39
CA VAL A 26 -0.09 7.51 0.42
C VAL A 26 0.67 7.97 1.67
N VAL A 27 0.77 9.28 1.86
CA VAL A 27 1.41 9.90 3.03
C VAL A 27 0.45 10.93 3.60
N TRP A 28 0.27 10.92 4.92
CA TRP A 28 -0.50 11.94 5.62
C TRP A 28 0.24 12.44 6.87
N CYS A 29 -0.21 13.56 7.42
CA CYS A 29 0.32 14.14 8.64
C CYS A 29 -0.82 14.34 9.66
N PRO A 30 -0.56 14.18 10.97
CA PRO A 30 -1.53 14.49 12.00
C PRO A 30 -1.82 16.00 12.05
N LYS A 31 -3.02 16.37 12.53
CA LYS A 31 -3.44 17.76 12.69
C LYS A 31 -2.39 18.52 13.53
N TYR A 32 -1.95 19.69 13.03
CA TYR A 32 -0.90 20.52 13.62
C TYR A 32 0.51 19.89 13.66
N ARG A 33 0.77 18.83 12.90
CA ARG A 33 2.08 18.15 12.80
C ARG A 33 2.69 17.76 14.15
N ARG A 34 1.82 17.52 15.15
CA ARG A 34 2.25 17.09 16.49
C ARG A 34 2.84 15.70 16.41
N LYS A 35 3.88 15.44 17.19
CA LYS A 35 4.52 14.12 17.33
C LYS A 35 3.65 13.21 18.20
N VAL A 36 2.46 12.85 17.70
CA VAL A 36 1.51 11.95 18.38
C VAL A 36 1.63 10.51 17.93
N LEU A 37 2.35 10.26 16.83
CA LEU A 37 2.65 8.91 16.32
C LEU A 37 3.86 8.33 17.07
N VAL A 38 3.66 8.09 18.36
CA VAL A 38 4.60 7.44 19.27
C VAL A 38 3.91 6.23 19.91
N GLU A 39 4.67 5.27 20.45
CA GLU A 39 4.06 4.15 21.19
C GLU A 39 3.23 4.67 22.37
N PRO A 40 2.02 4.11 22.64
CA PRO A 40 1.38 2.95 21.99
C PRO A 40 0.43 3.29 20.84
N ILE A 41 0.32 4.57 20.47
CA ILE A 41 -0.64 5.06 19.45
C ILE A 41 -0.27 4.54 18.06
N ASP A 42 1.03 4.45 17.75
CA ASP A 42 1.53 3.88 16.49
C ASP A 42 1.05 2.45 16.26
N THR A 43 1.12 1.59 17.28
CA THR A 43 0.70 0.19 17.20
C THR A 43 -0.79 0.06 16.87
N ARG A 44 -1.65 0.84 17.54
CA ARG A 44 -3.10 0.84 17.27
C ARG A 44 -3.42 1.39 15.89
N LEU A 45 -2.71 2.42 15.44
CA LEU A 45 -2.93 3.01 14.13
C LEU A 45 -2.59 2.00 13.01
N LYS A 46 -1.49 1.25 13.15
CA LYS A 46 -1.13 0.16 12.22
C LYS A 46 -2.21 -0.91 12.14
N GLN A 47 -2.75 -1.34 13.29
CA GLN A 47 -3.85 -2.31 13.32
C GLN A 47 -5.09 -1.81 12.58
N ILE A 48 -5.51 -0.56 12.81
CA ILE A 48 -6.66 0.02 12.11
C ILE A 48 -6.43 0.08 10.60
N ILE A 49 -5.22 0.44 10.17
CA ILE A 49 -4.87 0.46 8.74
C ILE A 49 -4.96 -0.95 8.14
N GLU A 50 -4.42 -1.96 8.83
CA GLU A 50 -4.49 -3.36 8.40
C GLU A 50 -5.95 -3.84 8.29
N GLU A 51 -6.79 -3.54 9.29
CA GLU A 51 -8.22 -3.88 9.30
C GLU A 51 -8.96 -3.24 8.11
N VAL A 52 -8.75 -1.94 7.87
CA VAL A 52 -9.36 -1.22 6.74
C VAL A 52 -8.86 -1.77 5.40
N CYS A 53 -7.58 -2.09 5.28
CA CYS A 53 -7.04 -2.71 4.06
C CYS A 53 -7.66 -4.08 3.80
N GLN A 54 -7.88 -4.89 4.84
CA GLN A 54 -8.54 -6.18 4.71
C GLN A 54 -10.00 -6.04 4.28
N GLU A 55 -10.75 -5.11 4.87
CA GLU A 55 -12.16 -4.84 4.53
C GLU A 55 -12.32 -4.47 3.05
N HIS A 56 -11.40 -3.64 2.53
CA HIS A 56 -11.44 -3.17 1.15
C HIS A 56 -10.65 -4.04 0.16
N GLN A 57 -10.09 -5.17 0.59
CA GLN A 57 -9.28 -6.07 -0.25
C GLN A 57 -8.08 -5.35 -0.91
N PHE A 58 -7.50 -4.39 -0.20
CA PHE A 58 -6.28 -3.70 -0.62
C PHE A 58 -5.06 -4.51 -0.21
N ASP A 59 -4.10 -4.62 -1.13
CA ASP A 59 -2.80 -5.21 -0.83
C ASP A 59 -1.89 -4.12 -0.26
N LEU A 60 -1.41 -4.34 0.95
CA LEU A 60 -0.39 -3.52 1.58
C LEU A 60 0.99 -4.01 1.07
N LEU A 61 1.76 -3.10 0.45
CA LEU A 61 3.06 -3.36 -0.19
C LEU A 61 4.22 -2.73 0.57
#